data_AF-A0AA97G5V8-F1
#
_entry.id   AF-A0AA97G5V8-F1
#
_cell.length_a   1.000
_cell.length_b   1.000
_cell.length_c   1.000
_cell.angle_alpha   90.00
_cell.angle_beta   90.00
_cell.angle_gamma   90.00
#
_symmetry.space_group_name_H-M   'P 1'
#
loop_
_entity.id
_entity.type
_entity.pdbx_description
1 polymer ?
#
loop_
_entity_poly.entity_id
_entity_poly.type
_entity_poly.pdbx_seq_one_letter_code
_entity_poly.pdbx_strand_id
1 'polypeptide(L)'
;MNNKDLRTPAKVILFTILSIPLCLIFPKMPITMLWLIGYITVMFFIFKFNFNHLEQGALVIYFGAAIAVLGKYYILNFLMESLAAGEDVNVIETFFQIILMASSGLGGGLISHYVISKPGSKTK
;
A
#
# COMPACT_ATOMS: atom_id res chain seq x y z
N MET A 1 26.69 4.81 2.66
CA MET A 1 25.43 5.43 2.17
C MET A 1 24.43 5.48 3.31
N ASN A 2 23.89 6.67 3.57
CA ASN A 2 23.07 6.97 4.75
C ASN A 2 21.67 6.37 4.57
N ASN A 3 21.19 5.58 5.53
CA ASN A 3 19.89 4.86 5.47
C ASN A 3 18.64 5.77 5.39
N LYS A 4 18.82 7.09 5.28
CA LYS A 4 17.79 8.13 5.24
C LYS A 4 17.36 8.49 3.82
N ASP A 5 18.21 8.30 2.79
CA ASP A 5 17.95 8.87 1.46
C ASP A 5 16.86 8.14 0.65
N LEU A 6 16.62 6.85 0.90
CA LEU A 6 15.67 6.04 0.12
C LEU A 6 14.26 5.94 0.73
N ARG A 7 14.09 6.26 2.02
CA ARG A 7 12.74 6.30 2.63
C ARG A 7 11.89 7.43 2.06
N THR A 8 12.52 8.52 1.63
CA THR A 8 11.84 9.71 1.10
C THR A 8 11.22 9.47 -0.27
N PRO A 9 11.94 8.98 -1.31
CA PRO A 9 11.35 8.73 -2.62
C PRO A 9 10.30 7.62 -2.60
N ALA A 10 10.52 6.56 -1.81
CA ALA A 10 9.58 5.44 -1.72
C ALA A 10 8.23 5.85 -1.09
N LYS A 11 8.27 6.71 -0.06
CA LYS A 11 7.06 7.30 0.53
C LYS A 11 6.34 8.25 -0.42
N VAL A 12 7.10 9.06 -1.17
CA VAL A 12 6.52 9.99 -2.16
C VAL A 12 5.83 9.22 -3.28
N ILE A 13 6.46 8.18 -3.84
CA ILE A 13 5.87 7.35 -4.90
C ILE A 13 4.58 6.69 -4.41
N LEU A 14 4.60 6.10 -3.20
CA LEU A 14 3.39 5.50 -2.61
C LEU A 14 2.27 6.54 -2.46
N PHE A 15 2.60 7.73 -1.97
CA PHE A 15 1.62 8.80 -1.77
C PHE A 15 1.05 9.32 -3.11
N THR A 16 1.90 9.49 -4.14
CA THR A 16 1.49 9.92 -5.48
C THR A 16 0.62 8.89 -6.20
N ILE A 17 0.94 7.60 -6.09
CA ILE A 17 0.15 6.53 -6.70
C ILE A 17 -1.23 6.41 -6.04
N LEU A 18 -1.31 6.65 -4.73
CA LEU A 18 -2.56 6.54 -3.98
C LEU A 18 -3.45 7.80 -4.08
N SER A 19 -2.86 8.98 -4.32
CA SER A 19 -3.63 10.23 -4.40
C SER A 19 -4.48 10.34 -5.66
N ILE A 20 -4.05 9.75 -6.78
CA ILE A 20 -4.81 9.73 -8.04
C ILE A 20 -6.17 9.02 -7.89
N PRO A 21 -6.22 7.73 -7.48
CA PRO A 21 -7.50 7.06 -7.30
C PRO A 21 -8.29 7.63 -6.12
N LEU A 22 -7.63 8.20 -5.10
CA LEU A 22 -8.32 8.90 -4.01
C LEU A 22 -9.12 10.10 -4.51
N CYS A 23 -8.53 10.96 -5.36
CA CYS A 23 -9.22 12.12 -5.93
C CYS A 23 -10.44 11.73 -6.77
N LEU A 24 -10.41 10.56 -7.42
CA LEU A 24 -11.50 10.07 -8.25
C LEU A 24 -12.64 9.45 -7.44
N ILE A 25 -12.33 8.83 -6.29
CA ILE A 25 -13.29 8.06 -5.48
C ILE A 25 -13.87 8.88 -4.33
N PHE A 26 -13.14 9.88 -3.84
CA PHE A 26 -13.52 10.71 -2.69
C PHE A 26 -14.93 11.32 -2.79
N PRO A 27 -15.37 11.91 -3.92
CA PRO A 27 -16.70 12.51 -4.00
C PRO A 27 -17.85 11.50 -3.90
N LYS A 28 -17.58 10.22 -4.19
CA LYS A 28 -18.59 9.17 -4.31
C LYS A 28 -18.66 8.25 -3.11
N MET A 29 -17.54 8.03 -2.40
CA MET A 29 -17.45 6.97 -1.38
C MET A 29 -16.54 7.35 -0.20
N PRO A 30 -17.03 8.14 0.77
CA PRO A 30 -16.22 8.64 1.89
C PRO A 30 -15.64 7.52 2.78
N ILE A 31 -16.25 6.34 2.83
CA ILE A 31 -15.75 5.22 3.62
C ILE A 31 -14.44 4.62 3.08
N THR A 32 -14.20 4.71 1.77
CA THR A 32 -12.91 4.29 1.17
C THR A 32 -11.77 5.18 1.67
N MET A 33 -12.05 6.42 2.05
CA MET A 33 -11.08 7.35 2.65
C MET A 33 -10.67 6.89 4.05
N LEU A 34 -11.60 6.43 4.89
CA LEU A 34 -11.27 5.88 6.21
C LEU A 34 -10.33 4.68 6.07
N TRP A 35 -10.54 3.85 5.04
CA TRP A 35 -9.63 2.75 4.74
C TRP A 35 -8.26 3.17 4.23
N LEU A 36 -8.20 4.20 3.38
CA LEU A 36 -6.91 4.74 2.97
C LEU A 36 -6.14 5.33 4.15
N ILE A 37 -6.82 6.05 5.05
CA ILE A 37 -6.20 6.60 6.27
C ILE A 37 -5.66 5.47 7.15
N GLY A 38 -6.43 4.39 7.32
CA GLY A 38 -5.99 3.20 8.03
C GLY A 38 -4.75 2.57 7.38
N TYR A 39 -4.76 2.41 6.07
CA TYR A 39 -3.63 1.91 5.30
C TYR A 39 -2.37 2.78 5.49
N ILE A 40 -2.48 4.10 5.30
CA ILE A 40 -1.35 5.04 5.44
C ILE A 40 -0.81 4.99 6.87
N THR A 41 -1.69 4.90 7.86
CA THR A 41 -1.32 4.83 9.27
C THR A 41 -0.52 3.57 9.58
N VAL A 42 -0.98 2.40 9.11
CA VAL A 42 -0.27 1.13 9.28
C VAL A 42 1.11 1.18 8.60
N MET A 43 1.17 1.67 7.36
CA MET A 43 2.44 1.81 6.64
C MET A 43 3.40 2.77 7.35
N PHE A 44 2.89 3.90 7.85
CA PHE A 44 3.67 4.85 8.64
C PHE A 44 4.30 4.19 9.87
N PHE A 45 3.54 3.37 10.61
CA PHE A 45 4.06 2.62 11.75
C PHE A 45 5.17 1.65 11.34
N ILE A 46 4.96 0.84 10.29
CA ILE A 46 5.98 -0.10 9.79
C ILE A 46 7.30 0.64 9.48
N PHE A 47 7.22 1.82 8.85
CA PHE A 47 8.40 2.64 8.52
C PHE A 47 9.00 3.39 9.71
N LYS A 48 8.22 3.62 10.77
CA LYS A 48 8.66 4.28 12.01
C LYS A 48 9.46 3.32 12.89
N PHE A 49 9.14 2.03 12.88
CA PHE A 49 9.85 1.02 13.64
C PHE A 49 11.22 0.67 13.02
N ASN A 50 12.17 0.27 13.88
CA ASN A 50 13.56 -0.07 13.51
C ASN A 50 13.70 -1.51 13.00
N PHE A 51 12.83 -1.92 12.09
CA PHE A 51 12.95 -3.19 11.38
C PHE A 51 14.05 -3.09 10.32
N ASN A 52 14.67 -4.22 9.98
CA ASN A 52 15.56 -4.28 8.83
C ASN A 52 14.75 -4.17 7.51
N HIS A 53 15.39 -3.77 6.40
CA HIS A 53 14.68 -3.55 5.13
C HIS A 53 13.98 -4.81 4.58
N LEU A 54 14.45 -6.01 4.94
CA LEU A 54 13.79 -7.28 4.61
C LEU A 54 12.47 -7.44 5.36
N GLU A 55 12.48 -7.28 6.67
CA GLU A 55 11.31 -7.32 7.54
C GLU A 55 10.33 -6.21 7.19
N GLN A 56 10.81 -4.97 6.98
CA GLN A 56 9.97 -3.86 6.54
C GLN A 56 9.29 -4.20 5.21
N GLY A 57 10.03 -4.72 4.24
CA GLY A 57 9.45 -5.09 2.96
C GLY A 57 8.42 -6.21 3.08
N ALA A 58 8.68 -7.25 3.87
CA ALA A 58 7.72 -8.31 4.12
C ALA A 58 6.45 -7.79 4.81
N LEU A 59 6.59 -6.95 5.85
CA LEU A 59 5.48 -6.35 6.57
C LEU A 59 4.63 -5.45 5.65
N VAL A 60 5.25 -4.63 4.80
CA VAL A 60 4.53 -3.81 3.83
C VAL A 60 3.68 -4.66 2.88
N ILE A 61 4.23 -5.78 2.37
CA ILE A 61 3.48 -6.70 1.49
C ILE A 61 2.32 -7.33 2.25
N TYR A 62 2.59 -7.95 3.39
CA TYR A 62 1.58 -8.70 4.16
C TYR A 62 0.45 -7.80 4.67
N PHE A 63 0.78 -6.69 5.32
CA PHE A 63 -0.23 -5.76 5.81
C PHE A 63 -0.95 -5.04 4.69
N GLY A 64 -0.24 -4.67 3.61
CA GLY A 64 -0.87 -4.06 2.44
C GLY A 64 -1.88 -4.98 1.77
N ALA A 65 -1.54 -6.26 1.61
CA ALA A 65 -2.45 -7.27 1.09
C ALA A 65 -3.64 -7.53 2.01
N ALA A 66 -3.40 -7.68 3.33
CA ALA A 66 -4.47 -7.89 4.30
C ALA A 66 -5.47 -6.73 4.31
N ILE A 67 -4.99 -5.48 4.33
CA ILE A 67 -5.84 -4.29 4.31
C ILE A 67 -6.63 -4.19 3.01
N ALA A 68 -6.02 -4.49 1.87
CA ALA A 68 -6.71 -4.44 0.58
C ALA A 68 -7.79 -5.52 0.44
N VAL A 69 -7.51 -6.76 0.86
CA VAL A 69 -8.47 -7.87 0.80
C VAL A 69 -9.62 -7.66 1.78
N LEU A 70 -9.31 -7.33 3.04
CA LEU A 70 -10.34 -7.02 4.05
C LEU A 70 -11.14 -5.79 3.64
N GLY A 71 -10.47 -4.76 3.12
CA GLY A 71 -11.14 -3.55 2.68
C GLY A 71 -12.11 -3.79 1.53
N LYS A 72 -11.68 -4.54 0.51
CA LYS A 72 -12.55 -4.98 -0.58
C LYS A 72 -13.75 -5.75 -0.05
N TYR A 73 -13.51 -6.75 0.79
CA TYR A 73 -14.57 -7.59 1.36
C TYR A 73 -15.59 -6.76 2.16
N TYR A 74 -15.13 -5.90 3.07
CA TYR A 74 -16.02 -5.10 3.90
C TYR A 74 -16.77 -4.04 3.08
N ILE A 75 -16.10 -3.30 2.19
CA ILE A 75 -16.77 -2.25 1.42
C ILE A 75 -17.80 -2.85 0.45
N LEU A 76 -17.47 -3.96 -0.22
CA LEU A 76 -18.42 -4.59 -1.15
C LEU A 76 -19.59 -5.24 -0.39
N ASN A 77 -19.37 -5.94 0.72
CA ASN A 77 -20.46 -6.63 1.40
C ASN A 77 -21.34 -5.72 2.26
N PHE A 78 -20.81 -4.60 2.78
CA PHE A 78 -21.55 -3.76 3.73
C PHE A 78 -22.14 -2.49 3.11
N LEU A 79 -21.62 -2.01 1.96
CA LEU A 79 -22.16 -0.81 1.28
C LEU A 79 -22.94 -1.09 -0.01
N MET A 80 -22.85 -2.31 -0.56
CA MET A 80 -23.54 -2.64 -1.82
C MET A 80 -25.02 -2.97 -1.70
N GLU A 81 -25.60 -3.04 -0.49
CA GLU A 81 -27.06 -3.04 -0.38
C GLU A 81 -27.72 -1.78 -0.96
N SER A 82 -26.96 -0.68 -1.17
CA SER A 82 -27.48 0.57 -1.74
C SER A 82 -26.89 0.99 -3.09
N LEU A 83 -25.95 0.23 -3.66
CA LEU A 83 -25.17 0.66 -4.81
C LEU A 83 -25.64 -0.02 -6.11
N ALA A 84 -26.50 0.66 -6.86
CA ALA A 84 -27.20 0.11 -8.02
C ALA A 84 -26.38 0.04 -9.34
N ALA A 85 -25.05 0.13 -9.33
CA ALA A 85 -24.28 0.20 -10.58
C ALA A 85 -22.98 -0.63 -10.55
N GLY A 86 -22.86 -1.57 -11.50
CA GLY A 86 -21.65 -2.39 -11.70
C GLY A 86 -20.37 -1.56 -11.97
N GLU A 87 -20.51 -0.33 -12.46
CA GLU A 87 -19.37 0.59 -12.65
C GLU A 87 -18.68 0.96 -11.33
N ASP A 88 -19.43 1.19 -10.27
CA ASP A 88 -18.87 1.56 -8.98
C ASP A 88 -18.18 0.37 -8.29
N VAL A 89 -18.64 -0.87 -8.54
CA VAL A 89 -17.95 -2.11 -8.13
C VAL A 89 -16.55 -2.13 -8.71
N ASN A 90 -16.43 -1.95 -10.03
CA ASN A 90 -15.15 -2.02 -10.74
C ASN A 90 -14.17 -0.94 -10.25
N VAL A 91 -14.68 0.25 -9.93
CA VAL A 91 -13.88 1.34 -9.36
C VAL A 91 -13.33 0.97 -7.97
N ILE A 92 -14.17 0.42 -7.08
CA ILE A 92 -13.74 -0.07 -5.76
C ILE A 92 -12.70 -1.18 -5.91
N GLU A 93 -12.93 -2.13 -6.81
CA GLU A 93 -11.98 -3.23 -7.04
C GLU A 93 -10.63 -2.72 -7.53
N THR A 94 -10.65 -1.80 -8.49
CA THR A 94 -9.45 -1.18 -9.04
C THR A 94 -8.68 -0.44 -7.95
N PHE A 95 -9.37 0.27 -7.06
CA PHE A 95 -8.74 0.95 -5.92
C PHE A 95 -7.96 -0.01 -5.02
N PHE A 96 -8.58 -1.11 -4.61
CA PHE A 96 -7.91 -2.10 -3.76
C PHE A 96 -6.79 -2.86 -4.49
N GLN A 97 -6.92 -3.08 -5.79
CA GLN A 97 -5.82 -3.61 -6.62
C GLN A 97 -4.62 -2.65 -6.66
N ILE A 98 -4.86 -1.34 -6.77
CA ILE A 98 -3.78 -0.34 -6.71
C ILE A 98 -3.07 -0.38 -5.35
N ILE A 99 -3.81 -0.48 -4.24
CA ILE A 99 -3.21 -0.63 -2.89
C ILE A 99 -2.32 -1.87 -2.83
N LEU A 100 -2.81 -3.01 -3.35
CA LEU A 100 -2.06 -4.26 -3.43
C LEU A 100 -0.77 -4.12 -4.26
N MET A 101 -0.87 -3.54 -5.45
CA MET A 101 0.26 -3.31 -6.35
C MET A 101 1.29 -2.37 -5.73
N ALA A 102 0.83 -1.26 -5.15
CA ALA A 102 1.69 -0.27 -4.51
C ALA A 102 2.44 -0.88 -3.30
N SER A 103 1.74 -1.68 -2.48
CA SER A 103 2.34 -2.41 -1.37
C SER A 103 3.38 -3.43 -1.85
N SER A 104 3.05 -4.18 -2.90
CA SER A 104 3.94 -5.21 -3.48
C SER A 104 5.21 -4.59 -4.09
N GLY A 105 5.06 -3.51 -4.86
CA GLY A 105 6.18 -2.80 -5.46
C GLY A 105 7.10 -2.16 -4.41
N LEU A 106 6.51 -1.51 -3.41
CA LEU A 106 7.26 -0.90 -2.31
C LEU A 106 7.99 -1.95 -1.47
N GLY A 107 7.29 -3.02 -1.07
CA GLY A 107 7.88 -4.09 -0.28
C GLY A 107 8.96 -4.86 -1.03
N GLY A 108 8.73 -5.19 -2.31
CA GLY A 108 9.74 -5.80 -3.18
C GLY A 108 10.97 -4.90 -3.38
N GLY A 109 10.78 -3.59 -3.49
CA GLY A 109 11.87 -2.61 -3.51
C GLY A 109 12.72 -2.62 -2.24
N LEU A 110 12.09 -2.70 -1.06
CA LEU A 110 12.80 -2.79 0.21
C LEU A 110 13.59 -4.10 0.36
N ILE A 111 12.97 -5.22 -0.02
CA ILE A 111 13.62 -6.55 0.03
C ILE A 111 14.80 -6.60 -0.93
N SER A 112 14.62 -6.18 -2.18
CA SER A 112 15.71 -6.17 -3.17
C SER A 112 16.86 -5.26 -2.74
N HIS A 113 16.57 -4.08 -2.20
CA HIS A 113 17.58 -3.21 -1.64
C HIS A 113 18.33 -3.87 -0.48
N TYR A 114 17.65 -4.56 0.42
CA TYR A 114 18.29 -5.33 1.49
C TYR A 114 19.26 -6.39 0.95
N VAL A 115 18.82 -7.18 -0.04
CA VAL A 115 19.63 -8.26 -0.63
C VAL A 115 20.87 -7.69 -1.32
N ILE A 116 20.72 -6.61 -2.10
CA ILE A 116 21.83 -5.97 -2.82
C ILE A 116 22.80 -5.29 -1.84
N SER A 117 22.29 -4.62 -0.80
CA SER A 117 23.13 -3.87 0.15
C SER A 117 23.84 -4.73 1.21
N LYS A 118 23.52 -6.02 1.30
CA LYS A 118 24.14 -6.92 2.27
C LYS A 118 25.61 -7.19 1.90
N PRO A 119 26.59 -6.93 2.81
CA PRO A 119 28.00 -7.16 2.53
C PRO A 119 28.24 -8.66 2.35
N GLY A 120 28.49 -9.06 1.11
CA GLY A 120 28.56 -10.46 0.66
C GLY A 120 27.83 -10.74 -0.65
N SER A 121 26.96 -9.83 -1.11
CA SER A 121 26.25 -9.95 -2.39
C SER A 121 27.07 -9.56 -3.63
N LYS A 122 28.30 -9.04 -3.45
CA LYS A 122 29.27 -8.97 -4.53
C LYS A 122 29.72 -10.39 -4.82
N THR A 123 29.01 -11.03 -5.74
CA THR A 123 29.44 -12.24 -6.44
C THR A 123 30.93 -12.08 -6.77
N LYS A 124 31.73 -12.99 -6.21
CA LYS A 124 32.99 -13.39 -6.81
C LYS A 124 32.70 -14.02 -8.17
#